data_AF-A0A5N8HE34-F1
#
_entry.id   AF-A0A5N8HE34-F1
#
_cell.length_a   1.000
_cell.length_b   1.000
_cell.length_c   1.000
_cell.angle_alpha   90.00
_cell.angle_beta   90.00
_cell.angle_gamma   90.00
#
_symmetry.space_group_name_H-M   'P 1'
#
loop_
_entity.id
_entity.type
_entity.pdbx_description
1 polymer ?
#
loop_
_entity_poly.entity_id
_entity_poly.type
_entity_poly.pdbx_seq_one_letter_code
_entity_poly.pdbx_strand_id
1 'polypeptide(L)'
;MKNQAHPIIVVKRRKAKSHGAAHGSWKIAYADFMTAMMAFFLVMWLISISSPKELIQIAEYFRTPLATAVTGGDRISNSESPIPGGGDDYTQSQGEVNKQPNIEELKKRMEQSRLRKLRGDLDQLIESDPKLRALRPHLKIDLVQEGLRIQIIDSQNRPMFRTGSADV
;
A
#
# COMPACT_ATOMS: atom_id res chain seq x y z
N MET A 1 9.30 -28.66 -82.16
CA MET A 1 9.18 -28.24 -80.75
C MET A 1 9.38 -29.48 -79.87
N LYS A 2 10.55 -29.63 -79.23
CA LYS A 2 10.82 -30.74 -78.28
C LYS A 2 10.91 -30.13 -76.88
N ASN A 3 9.87 -30.32 -76.08
CA ASN A 3 9.80 -29.82 -74.71
C ASN A 3 10.50 -30.84 -73.81
N GLN A 4 11.71 -30.52 -73.34
CA GLN A 4 12.43 -31.35 -72.36
C GLN A 4 11.99 -30.91 -70.96
N ALA A 5 11.19 -31.75 -70.30
CA ALA A 5 10.83 -31.55 -68.90
C ALA A 5 12.05 -31.92 -68.02
N HIS A 6 12.68 -30.92 -67.40
CA HIS A 6 13.70 -31.18 -66.39
C HIS A 6 13.02 -31.65 -65.09
N PRO A 7 13.50 -32.73 -64.44
CA PRO A 7 12.93 -33.17 -63.17
C PRO A 7 13.26 -32.17 -62.06
N ILE A 8 12.23 -31.75 -61.31
CA ILE A 8 12.38 -30.88 -60.14
C ILE A 8 12.99 -31.70 -59.01
N ILE A 9 14.22 -31.36 -58.61
CA ILE A 9 14.89 -31.99 -57.46
C ILE A 9 14.44 -31.28 -56.19
N VAL A 10 13.56 -31.91 -55.41
CA VAL A 10 13.15 -31.42 -54.08
C VAL A 10 14.12 -31.95 -53.03
N VAL A 11 15.07 -31.11 -52.61
CA VAL A 11 15.99 -31.45 -51.51
C VAL A 11 15.29 -31.24 -50.16
N LYS A 12 14.71 -32.30 -49.59
CA LYS A 12 14.16 -32.28 -48.22
C LYS A 12 15.28 -32.50 -47.21
N ARG A 13 15.93 -31.43 -46.76
CA ARG A 13 16.84 -31.47 -45.61
C ARG A 13 16.04 -31.70 -44.33
N ARG A 14 16.09 -32.91 -43.77
CA ARG A 14 15.68 -33.12 -42.38
C ARG A 14 16.74 -32.47 -41.48
N LYS A 15 16.36 -31.44 -40.72
CA LYS A 15 17.16 -31.03 -39.56
C LYS A 15 17.19 -32.22 -38.61
N ALA A 16 18.37 -32.77 -38.35
CA ALA A 16 18.55 -33.67 -37.22
C ALA A 16 18.14 -32.89 -35.97
N LYS A 17 17.07 -33.32 -35.29
CA LYS A 17 16.82 -32.86 -33.93
C LYS A 17 18.00 -33.36 -33.11
N SER A 18 18.87 -32.43 -32.73
CA SER A 18 19.86 -32.70 -31.69
C SER A 18 19.10 -33.26 -30.49
N HIS A 19 19.42 -34.49 -30.09
CA HIS A 19 18.92 -35.07 -28.85
C HIS A 19 19.59 -34.31 -27.70
N GLY A 20 19.07 -33.11 -27.42
CA GLY A 20 19.37 -32.36 -26.22
C GLY A 20 18.77 -33.09 -25.02
N ALA A 21 19.57 -33.98 -24.45
CA ALA A 21 19.52 -34.47 -23.07
C ALA A 21 18.12 -34.57 -22.42
N ALA A 22 17.38 -35.63 -22.76
CA ALA A 22 16.22 -36.09 -21.99
C ALA A 22 16.60 -36.72 -20.62
N HIS A 23 17.78 -36.39 -20.05
CA HIS A 23 18.34 -37.02 -18.85
C HIS A 23 18.28 -36.14 -17.58
N GLY A 24 17.68 -34.94 -17.67
CA GLY A 24 17.65 -33.96 -16.56
C GLY A 24 16.27 -33.67 -15.96
N SER A 25 15.17 -34.02 -16.64
CA SER A 25 13.82 -33.56 -16.25
C SER A 25 13.37 -34.05 -14.87
N TRP A 26 13.73 -35.29 -14.48
CA TRP A 26 13.37 -35.84 -13.18
C TRP A 26 14.18 -35.24 -12.02
N LYS A 27 15.41 -34.79 -12.29
CA LYS A 27 16.27 -34.12 -11.31
C LYS A 27 15.76 -32.72 -10.98
N ILE A 28 15.13 -32.06 -11.96
CA ILE A 28 14.48 -30.76 -11.76
C ILE A 28 13.29 -30.92 -10.81
N ALA A 29 12.45 -31.95 -11.01
CA ALA A 29 11.35 -32.25 -10.09
C ALA A 29 11.85 -32.66 -8.69
N TYR A 30 12.96 -33.41 -8.59
CA TYR A 30 13.57 -33.76 -7.31
C TYR A 30 14.15 -32.54 -6.59
N ALA A 31 14.80 -31.63 -7.31
CA ALA A 31 15.31 -30.38 -6.75
C ALA A 31 14.16 -29.50 -6.25
N ASP A 32 13.08 -29.38 -7.02
CA ASP A 32 11.88 -28.62 -6.66
C ASP A 32 11.22 -29.19 -5.39
N PHE A 33 11.11 -30.52 -5.30
CA PHE A 33 10.63 -31.20 -4.10
C PHE A 33 11.51 -30.91 -2.88
N MET A 34 12.84 -30.96 -3.02
CA MET A 34 13.75 -30.65 -1.93
C MET A 34 13.67 -29.18 -1.51
N THR A 35 13.50 -28.25 -2.44
CA THR A 35 13.29 -26.83 -2.11
C THR A 35 11.96 -26.58 -1.43
N ALA A 36 10.89 -27.29 -1.83
CA ALA A 36 9.60 -27.21 -1.15
C ALA A 36 9.70 -27.73 0.30
N MET A 37 10.42 -28.84 0.52
CA MET A 37 10.65 -29.38 1.86
C MET A 37 11.52 -28.45 2.72
N MET A 38 12.55 -27.83 2.13
CA MET A 38 13.39 -26.83 2.80
C MET A 38 12.56 -25.60 3.20
N ALA A 39 11.75 -25.07 2.30
CA ALA A 39 10.89 -23.92 2.59
C ALA A 39 9.87 -24.24 3.69
N PHE A 40 9.23 -25.42 3.62
CA PHE A 40 8.34 -25.90 4.67
C PHE A 40 9.05 -26.02 6.03
N PHE A 41 10.26 -26.59 6.04
CA PHE A 41 11.08 -26.69 7.24
C PHE A 41 11.40 -25.32 7.82
N LEU A 42 11.80 -24.33 7.01
CA LEU A 42 12.09 -22.98 7.48
C LEU A 42 10.86 -22.30 8.09
N VAL A 43 9.68 -22.50 7.53
CA VAL A 43 8.42 -21.96 8.08
C VAL A 43 8.11 -22.62 9.43
N MET A 44 8.16 -23.94 9.50
CA MET A 44 7.91 -24.67 10.76
C MET A 44 8.96 -24.36 11.82
N TRP A 45 10.23 -24.22 11.41
CA TRP A 45 11.32 -23.82 12.28
C TRP A 45 11.10 -22.41 12.83
N LEU A 46 10.68 -21.46 11.99
CA LEU A 46 10.34 -20.11 12.41
C LEU A 46 9.18 -20.12 13.42
N ILE A 47 8.14 -20.92 13.18
CA ILE A 47 7.01 -21.06 14.12
C ILE A 47 7.47 -21.63 15.46
N SER A 48 8.40 -22.60 15.46
CA SER A 48 8.90 -23.23 16.69
C SER A 48 9.76 -22.31 17.55
N ILE A 49 10.50 -21.37 16.96
CA ILE A 49 11.35 -20.41 17.70
C ILE A 49 10.61 -19.10 18.04
N SER A 50 9.50 -18.81 17.36
CA SER A 50 8.75 -17.57 17.55
C SER A 50 7.83 -17.64 18.77
N SER A 51 7.63 -16.50 19.41
CA SER A 51 6.69 -16.40 20.52
C SER A 51 5.22 -16.43 20.03
N PRO A 52 4.26 -16.87 20.88
CA PRO A 52 2.85 -16.87 20.51
C PRO A 52 2.32 -15.48 20.12
N LYS A 53 2.90 -14.41 20.68
CA LYS A 53 2.51 -13.02 20.39
C LYS A 53 2.92 -12.59 18.98
N GLU A 54 4.10 -12.98 18.51
CA GLU A 54 4.58 -12.66 17.16
C GLU A 54 3.79 -13.39 16.08
N LEU A 55 3.46 -14.66 16.33
CA LEU A 55 2.62 -15.45 15.41
C LEU A 55 1.23 -14.83 15.20
N ILE A 56 0.64 -14.28 16.26
CA ILE A 56 -0.65 -13.58 16.18
C ILE A 56 -0.53 -12.30 15.35
N GLN A 57 0.54 -11.53 15.52
CA GLN A 57 0.77 -10.30 14.73
C GLN A 57 0.94 -10.60 13.23
N ILE A 58 1.72 -11.64 12.90
CA ILE A 58 1.91 -12.06 11.51
C ILE A 58 0.59 -12.58 10.92
N ALA A 59 -0.19 -13.37 11.68
CA ALA A 59 -1.49 -13.85 11.24
C ALA A 59 -2.49 -12.70 11.02
N GLU A 60 -2.45 -11.66 11.84
CA GLU A 60 -3.31 -10.48 11.70
C GLU A 60 -3.00 -9.68 10.43
N TYR A 61 -1.72 -9.59 10.05
CA TYR A 61 -1.28 -9.00 8.79
C TYR A 61 -1.89 -9.70 7.56
N PHE A 62 -1.98 -11.04 7.59
CA PHE A 62 -2.59 -11.82 6.50
C PHE A 62 -4.12 -11.92 6.58
N ARG A 63 -4.74 -11.65 7.73
CA ARG A 63 -6.21 -11.61 7.91
C ARG A 63 -6.84 -10.27 7.53
N THR A 64 -6.05 -9.21 7.45
CA THR A 64 -6.50 -7.86 7.10
C THR A 64 -6.50 -7.44 5.60
N PRO A 65 -6.36 -8.31 4.57
CA PRO A 65 -6.51 -7.87 3.18
C PRO A 65 -7.97 -7.58 2.80
N LEU A 66 -8.94 -8.17 3.51
CA LEU A 66 -10.37 -7.86 3.30
C LEU A 66 -10.84 -6.68 4.14
N ALA A 67 -10.29 -6.49 5.34
CA ALA A 67 -10.60 -5.32 6.16
C ALA A 67 -10.20 -4.04 5.42
N THR A 68 -9.02 -4.01 4.81
CA THR A 68 -8.57 -2.90 3.95
C THR A 68 -9.41 -2.78 2.66
N ALA A 69 -9.81 -3.89 2.02
CA ALA A 69 -10.70 -3.84 0.86
C ALA A 69 -12.12 -3.34 1.17
N VAL A 70 -12.65 -3.60 2.36
CA VAL A 70 -14.00 -3.16 2.82
C VAL A 70 -13.96 -1.76 3.44
N THR A 71 -12.84 -1.36 4.06
CA THR A 71 -12.69 -0.03 4.71
C THR A 71 -11.92 1.00 3.88
N GLY A 72 -11.50 0.65 2.65
CA GLY A 72 -10.91 1.60 1.70
C GLY A 72 -9.41 1.86 1.91
N GLY A 73 -8.63 0.85 2.26
CA GLY A 73 -7.16 0.88 2.36
C GLY A 73 -6.46 0.41 1.06
N ASP A 74 -5.21 0.88 0.89
CA ASP A 74 -4.35 0.70 -0.29
C ASP A 74 -4.31 -0.73 -0.84
N ARG A 75 -4.59 -0.89 -2.14
CA ARG A 75 -4.38 -2.14 -2.87
C ARG A 75 -2.89 -2.26 -3.21
N ILE A 76 -2.19 -3.20 -2.59
CA ILE A 76 -0.86 -3.64 -3.04
C ILE A 76 -1.10 -4.79 -4.04
N SER A 77 -1.17 -4.55 -5.35
CA SER A 77 -1.06 -5.68 -6.30
C SER A 77 -0.62 -5.26 -7.70
N ASN A 78 0.44 -5.91 -8.16
CA ASN A 78 0.82 -6.07 -9.57
C ASN A 78 0.31 -7.45 -10.05
N SER A 79 -0.97 -7.57 -10.43
CA SER A 79 -1.46 -8.63 -11.34
C SER A 79 -2.86 -8.36 -11.90
N GLU A 80 -3.05 -8.87 -13.11
CA GLU A 80 -4.14 -8.72 -14.09
C GLU A 80 -4.90 -10.08 -14.13
N SER A 81 -6.09 -10.35 -13.59
CA SER A 81 -7.25 -9.54 -13.20
C SER A 81 -8.07 -10.21 -12.07
N PRO A 82 -8.53 -9.43 -11.06
CA PRO A 82 -9.96 -9.28 -10.74
C PRO A 82 -10.29 -7.79 -10.47
N ILE A 83 -10.49 -7.01 -11.54
CA ILE A 83 -10.23 -5.55 -11.61
C ILE A 83 -11.52 -4.70 -11.64
N PRO A 84 -11.59 -3.53 -10.95
CA PRO A 84 -12.50 -2.44 -11.29
C PRO A 84 -12.03 -1.77 -12.59
N GLY A 85 -12.65 -2.16 -13.71
CA GLY A 85 -12.26 -1.70 -15.06
C GLY A 85 -12.07 -2.80 -16.11
N GLY A 86 -12.53 -4.03 -15.89
CA GLY A 86 -12.59 -5.05 -16.94
C GLY A 86 -13.82 -4.85 -17.83
N GLY A 87 -13.64 -4.30 -19.03
CA GLY A 87 -14.60 -4.34 -20.11
C GLY A 87 -13.98 -4.98 -21.35
N ASP A 88 -14.69 -5.91 -21.98
CA ASP A 88 -14.31 -6.55 -23.24
C ASP A 88 -14.46 -5.58 -24.44
N ASP A 89 -13.91 -4.37 -24.35
CA ASP A 89 -14.11 -3.35 -25.39
C ASP A 89 -12.79 -2.85 -25.98
N TYR A 90 -12.49 -3.37 -27.16
CA TYR A 90 -11.30 -3.08 -27.97
C TYR A 90 -11.33 -1.69 -28.62
N THR A 91 -12.33 -0.85 -28.33
CA THR A 91 -12.52 0.46 -28.98
C THR A 91 -11.98 1.65 -28.19
N GLN A 92 -11.49 1.47 -26.96
CA GLN A 92 -10.87 2.58 -26.21
C GLN A 92 -9.40 2.78 -26.59
N SER A 93 -9.16 3.80 -27.41
CA SER A 93 -7.83 4.29 -27.80
C SER A 93 -7.20 5.25 -26.78
N GLN A 94 -7.38 5.04 -25.47
CA GLN A 94 -6.57 5.70 -24.45
C GLN A 94 -6.24 4.71 -23.34
N GLY A 95 -4.98 4.26 -23.36
CA GLY A 95 -4.44 3.35 -22.36
C GLY A 95 -4.47 3.95 -20.96
N GLU A 96 -4.34 3.06 -19.98
CA GLU A 96 -4.29 3.34 -18.56
C GLU A 96 -3.23 4.42 -18.28
N VAL A 97 -3.67 5.65 -18.03
CA VAL A 97 -2.79 6.68 -17.47
C VAL A 97 -2.41 6.18 -16.08
N ASN A 98 -1.14 5.78 -15.92
CA ASN A 98 -0.53 5.43 -14.64
C ASN A 98 -0.61 6.65 -13.71
N LYS A 99 -1.77 6.83 -13.10
CA LYS A 99 -2.00 7.82 -12.06
C LYS A 99 -1.43 7.18 -10.81
N GLN A 100 -0.10 7.17 -10.73
CA GLN A 100 0.61 6.91 -9.49
C GLN A 100 -0.17 7.68 -8.42
N PRO A 101 -0.73 6.99 -7.41
CA PRO A 101 -1.41 7.69 -6.34
C PRO A 101 -0.36 8.64 -5.82
N ASN A 102 -0.63 9.95 -5.95
CA ASN A 102 0.31 10.94 -5.51
C ASN A 102 0.44 10.71 -4.00
N ILE A 103 1.51 10.04 -3.57
CA ILE A 103 1.73 9.62 -2.19
C ILE A 103 1.63 10.87 -1.29
N GLU A 104 2.04 12.02 -1.83
CA GLU A 104 1.88 13.34 -1.25
C GLU A 104 0.40 13.72 -1.02
N GLU A 105 -0.49 13.48 -1.97
CA GLU A 105 -1.91 13.82 -1.86
C GLU A 105 -2.63 12.90 -0.87
N LEU A 106 -2.29 11.61 -0.87
CA LEU A 106 -2.83 10.65 0.10
C LEU A 106 -2.38 10.98 1.53
N LYS A 107 -1.09 11.29 1.71
CA LYS A 107 -0.54 11.77 2.99
C LYS A 107 -1.26 13.04 3.46
N LYS A 108 -1.44 14.03 2.57
CA LYS A 108 -2.17 15.27 2.88
C LYS A 108 -3.60 15.01 3.32
N ARG A 109 -4.33 14.10 2.67
CA ARG A 109 -5.71 13.74 3.06
C ARG A 109 -5.76 13.09 4.45
N MET A 110 -4.87 12.13 4.72
CA MET A 110 -4.78 11.49 6.02
C MET A 110 -4.43 12.50 7.13
N GLU A 111 -3.46 13.37 6.87
CA GLU A 111 -3.04 14.41 7.80
C GLU A 111 -4.17 15.41 8.09
N GLN A 112 -4.89 15.87 7.06
CA GLN A 112 -6.08 16.70 7.24
C GLN A 112 -7.15 16.02 8.11
N SER A 113 -7.37 14.72 7.93
CA SER A 113 -8.32 13.98 8.79
C SER A 113 -7.85 13.91 10.24
N ARG A 114 -6.54 13.74 10.48
CA ARG A 114 -5.97 13.72 11.84
C ARG A 114 -6.10 15.08 12.51
N LEU A 115 -5.78 16.16 11.80
CA LEU A 115 -5.89 17.53 12.33
C LEU A 115 -7.33 17.91 12.65
N ARG A 116 -8.30 17.45 11.84
CA ARG A 116 -9.73 17.62 12.13
C ARG A 116 -10.16 16.89 13.39
N LYS A 117 -9.70 15.65 13.60
CA LYS A 117 -9.97 14.91 14.85
C LYS A 117 -9.37 15.63 16.05
N LEU A 118 -8.09 16.02 15.96
CA LEU A 118 -7.40 16.74 17.03
C LEU A 118 -8.11 18.04 17.42
N ARG A 119 -8.61 18.80 16.43
CA ARG A 119 -9.44 19.98 16.69
C ARG A 119 -10.68 19.63 17.52
N GLY A 120 -11.41 18.59 17.13
CA GLY A 120 -12.59 18.12 17.85
C GLY A 120 -12.26 17.70 19.29
N ASP A 121 -11.16 16.97 19.47
CA ASP A 121 -10.69 16.54 20.80
C ASP A 121 -10.33 17.73 21.68
N LEU A 122 -9.67 18.76 21.13
CA LEU A 122 -9.35 20.00 21.84
C LEU A 122 -10.62 20.79 22.20
N ASP A 123 -11.57 20.91 21.28
CA ASP A 123 -12.85 21.57 21.55
C ASP A 123 -13.61 20.85 22.67
N GLN A 124 -13.64 19.52 22.64
CA GLN A 124 -14.25 18.71 23.70
C GLN A 124 -13.53 18.86 25.04
N LEU A 125 -12.19 18.89 25.04
CA LEU A 125 -11.41 19.09 26.26
C LEU A 125 -11.69 20.46 26.89
N ILE A 126 -11.69 21.52 26.09
CA ILE A 126 -12.00 22.89 26.52
C ILE A 126 -13.42 22.96 27.09
N GLU A 127 -14.36 22.24 26.49
CA GLU A 127 -15.74 22.22 26.97
C GLU A 127 -15.88 21.39 28.25
N SER A 128 -15.14 20.29 28.39
CA SER A 128 -15.22 19.41 29.56
C SER A 128 -14.62 20.01 30.85
N ASP A 129 -13.55 20.80 30.76
CA ASP A 129 -12.90 21.42 31.91
C ASP A 129 -13.49 22.81 32.20
N PRO A 130 -14.10 23.06 33.37
CA PRO A 130 -14.63 24.37 33.75
C PRO A 130 -13.59 25.51 33.69
N LYS A 131 -12.32 25.22 33.98
CA LYS A 131 -11.23 26.22 33.93
C LYS A 131 -10.92 26.64 32.51
N LEU A 132 -10.83 25.68 31.58
CA LEU A 132 -10.57 25.94 30.17
C LEU A 132 -11.77 26.59 29.48
N ARG A 133 -12.99 26.21 29.88
CA ARG A 133 -14.22 26.80 29.37
C ARG A 133 -14.27 28.32 29.64
N ALA A 134 -13.81 28.75 30.82
CA ALA A 134 -13.70 30.17 31.16
C ALA A 134 -12.66 30.92 30.30
N LEU A 135 -11.68 30.21 29.73
CA LEU A 135 -10.65 30.75 28.84
C LEU A 135 -10.99 30.59 27.34
N ARG A 136 -12.15 30.03 26.99
CA ARG A 136 -12.56 29.81 25.60
C ARG A 136 -12.52 31.07 24.72
N PRO A 137 -12.86 32.29 25.19
CA PRO A 137 -12.74 33.51 24.37
C PRO A 137 -11.30 33.84 23.96
N HIS A 138 -10.32 33.34 24.72
CA HIS A 138 -8.90 33.59 24.55
C HIS A 138 -8.23 32.52 23.70
N LEU A 139 -8.89 31.39 23.44
CA LEU A 139 -8.37 30.26 22.66
C LEU A 139 -9.04 30.21 21.28
N LYS A 140 -8.28 30.50 20.22
CA LYS A 140 -8.76 30.33 18.83
C LYS A 140 -8.04 29.17 18.15
N ILE A 141 -8.81 28.21 17.63
CA ILE A 141 -8.29 27.01 16.99
C ILE A 141 -8.81 26.94 15.55
N ASP A 142 -7.92 27.11 14.58
CA ASP A 142 -8.25 27.15 13.15
C ASP A 142 -7.44 26.12 12.36
N LEU A 143 -8.04 25.53 11.32
CA LEU A 143 -7.27 24.79 10.31
C LEU A 143 -6.74 25.78 9.27
N VAL A 144 -5.43 25.75 9.04
CA VAL A 144 -4.71 26.54 8.02
C VAL A 144 -4.05 25.60 7.01
N GLN A 145 -3.46 26.15 5.95
CA GLN A 145 -2.83 25.35 4.89
C GLN A 145 -1.63 24.55 5.41
N GLU A 146 -0.94 25.08 6.42
CA GLU A 146 0.22 24.50 7.07
C GLU A 146 -0.16 23.46 8.15
N GLY A 147 -1.39 23.45 8.65
CA GLY A 147 -1.80 22.53 9.72
C GLY A 147 -2.90 23.07 10.64
N LEU A 148 -2.80 22.77 11.95
CA LEU A 148 -3.71 23.27 12.99
C LEU A 148 -3.06 24.43 13.74
N ARG A 149 -3.67 25.61 13.69
CA ARG A 149 -3.20 26.81 14.36
C ARG A 149 -3.96 27.03 15.66
N ILE A 150 -3.23 27.15 16.77
CA ILE A 150 -3.77 27.44 18.10
C ILE A 150 -3.24 28.81 18.51
N GLN A 151 -4.15 29.77 18.71
CA GLN A 151 -3.83 31.11 19.16
C GLN A 151 -4.36 31.31 20.57
N ILE A 152 -3.48 31.79 21.44
CA ILE A 152 -3.80 32.16 22.82
C ILE A 152 -3.69 33.67 22.89
N ILE A 153 -4.83 34.34 23.02
CA ILE A 153 -4.93 35.80 22.99
C ILE A 153 -4.99 36.31 24.41
N ASP A 154 -4.15 37.28 24.70
CA ASP A 154 -4.16 37.95 25.98
C ASP A 154 -5.26 39.02 26.07
N SER A 155 -5.84 39.24 27.26
CA SER A 155 -6.80 40.32 27.48
C SER A 155 -6.43 41.18 28.68
N GLN A 156 -6.79 42.46 28.62
CA GLN A 156 -6.48 43.44 29.68
C GLN A 156 -6.99 43.03 31.07
N ASN A 157 -8.10 42.29 31.12
CA ASN A 157 -8.70 41.80 32.38
C ASN A 157 -8.15 40.43 32.84
N ARG A 158 -7.34 39.75 32.02
CA ARG A 158 -6.71 38.48 32.36
C ARG A 158 -5.40 38.32 31.59
N PRO A 159 -4.33 39.03 32.00
CA PRO A 159 -3.01 38.93 31.41
C PRO A 159 -2.45 37.50 31.54
N MET A 160 -1.95 36.92 30.45
CA MET A 160 -1.23 35.63 30.44
C MET A 160 0.23 35.77 30.88
N PHE A 161 0.76 36.99 30.80
CA PHE A 161 2.10 37.34 31.26
C PHE A 161 2.01 38.61 32.10
N ARG A 162 2.83 38.72 33.14
CA ARG A 162 2.94 40.00 33.87
C ARG A 162 3.54 41.07 32.96
N THR A 163 3.16 42.33 33.18
CA THR A 163 3.70 43.48 32.42
C THR A 163 5.23 43.48 32.48
N GLY A 164 5.88 43.27 31.33
CA GLY A 164 7.33 43.24 31.21
C GLY A 164 8.02 41.96 31.73
N SER A 165 7.28 40.88 31.99
CA SER A 165 7.87 39.57 32.32
C SER A 165 7.54 38.53 31.25
N ALA A 166 8.43 37.53 31.12
CA ALA A 166 8.20 36.31 30.32
C ALA A 166 7.68 35.14 31.17
N ASP A 167 7.38 35.39 32.46
CA ASP A 167 6.77 34.41 33.36
C ASP A 167 5.27 34.27 33.10
N VAL A 168 4.81 33.02 33.02
CA VAL A 168 3.42 32.59 32.80
C VAL A 168 2.62 32.54 34.10
#